data_AF-A0A7X8KP87-F1
#
_entry.id   AF-A0A7X8KP87-F1
#
_cell.length_a   1.000
_cell.length_b   1.000
_cell.length_c   1.000
_cell.angle_alpha   90.00
_cell.angle_beta   90.00
_cell.angle_gamma   90.00
#
_symmetry.space_group_name_H-M   'P 1'
#
loop_
_entity.id
_entity.type
_entity.pdbx_description
1 polymer ?
#
loop_
_entity_poly.entity_id
_entity_poly.type
_entity_poly.pdbx_seq_one_letter_code
_entity_poly.pdbx_strand_id
1 'polypeptide(L)'
;MVFFNEPIPNAVITKSMSEAGKCDVMLICGTSATVYPFADLPFYAKQQGGAVIIEINAEPTPLTRMGLSDYFIQRSAGESLTKIVQEIKSTMI
;
A
#
# COMPACT_ATOMS: atom_id res chain seq x y z
N MET A 1 -1.45 15.22 13.97
CA MET A 1 -0.50 15.52 12.87
C MET A 1 0.88 15.20 13.39
N VAL A 2 1.77 14.64 12.56
CA VAL A 2 3.18 14.42 12.89
C VAL A 2 3.97 15.22 11.86
N PHE A 3 4.91 16.04 12.31
CA PHE A 3 5.74 16.84 11.41
C PHE A 3 6.99 16.07 10.98
N PHE A 4 7.67 16.57 9.94
CA PHE A 4 8.97 16.03 9.56
C PHE A 4 9.95 16.12 10.72
N ASN A 5 10.75 15.07 10.90
CA ASN A 5 11.70 14.88 12.00
C ASN A 5 11.07 14.71 13.39
N GLU A 6 9.74 14.69 13.52
CA GLU A 6 9.10 14.24 14.75
C GLU A 6 9.02 12.72 14.79
N PRO A 7 9.25 12.10 15.96
CA PRO A 7 9.09 10.67 16.10
C PRO A 7 7.63 10.28 15.91
N ILE A 8 7.39 9.28 15.07
CA ILE A 8 6.08 8.65 14.99
C ILE A 8 5.88 7.80 16.25
N PRO A 9 4.71 7.86 16.90
CA PRO A 9 4.46 7.04 18.08
C PRO A 9 4.70 5.55 17.83
N ASN A 10 5.53 4.92 18.66
CA ASN A 10 5.94 3.52 18.50
C ASN A 10 4.74 2.56 18.39
N ALA A 11 3.67 2.81 19.16
CA ALA A 11 2.46 1.98 19.10
C ALA A 11 1.83 1.97 17.69
N VAL A 12 1.90 3.08 16.95
CA VAL A 12 1.41 3.18 15.56
C VAL A 12 2.30 2.37 14.64
N ILE A 13 3.63 2.54 14.75
CA ILE A 13 4.60 1.78 13.93
C ILE A 13 4.40 0.27 14.13
N THR A 14 4.40 -0.19 15.39
CA THR A 14 4.25 -1.62 15.71
C THR A 14 2.93 -2.18 15.19
N LYS A 15 1.83 -1.43 15.34
CA LYS A 15 0.53 -1.86 14.83
C LYS A 15 0.53 -1.95 13.30
N SER A 16 1.03 -0.93 12.61
CA SER A 16 1.11 -0.93 11.14
C SER A 16 1.95 -2.08 10.61
N MET A 17 3.10 -2.36 11.23
CA MET A 17 3.96 -3.48 10.86
C MET A 17 3.25 -4.83 11.10
N SER A 18 2.60 -5.00 12.26
CA SER A 18 1.82 -6.21 12.56
C SER A 18 0.73 -6.48 11.53
N GLU A 19 -0.03 -5.46 11.13
CA GLU A 19 -1.09 -5.63 10.10
C GLU A 19 -0.49 -5.89 8.71
N ALA A 20 0.57 -5.19 8.34
CA ALA A 20 1.29 -5.43 7.08
C ALA A 20 1.83 -6.86 6.99
N GLY A 21 2.35 -7.42 8.07
CA GLY A 21 2.89 -8.78 8.09
C GLY A 21 1.83 -9.89 8.01
N LYS A 22 0.54 -9.57 8.20
CA LYS A 22 -0.57 -10.53 8.20
C LYS A 22 -1.44 -10.44 6.95
N CYS A 23 -1.27 -9.43 6.10
CA CYS A 23 -2.14 -9.26 4.96
C CYS A 23 -1.71 -10.17 3.79
N ASP A 24 -2.70 -10.69 3.07
CA ASP A 24 -2.46 -11.44 1.83
C ASP A 24 -2.38 -10.50 0.62
N VAL A 25 -3.00 -9.32 0.72
CA VAL A 25 -3.04 -8.28 -0.31
C VAL A 25 -2.87 -6.91 0.35
N MET A 26 -2.00 -6.06 -0.22
CA MET A 26 -1.82 -4.67 0.19
C MET A 26 -2.06 -3.73 -0.98
N LEU A 27 -3.00 -2.80 -0.81
CA LEU A 27 -3.28 -1.73 -1.77
C LEU A 27 -2.46 -0.49 -1.40
N ILE A 28 -1.64 0.00 -2.33
CA ILE A 28 -0.87 1.24 -2.20
C ILE A 28 -1.54 2.32 -3.05
N CYS A 29 -2.27 3.23 -2.40
CA CYS A 29 -3.15 4.17 -3.09
C CYS A 29 -2.67 5.62 -2.94
N GLY A 30 -2.36 6.30 -4.04
CA GLY A 30 -2.19 7.76 -4.06
C GLY A 30 -1.08 8.31 -3.15
N THR A 31 0.04 7.60 -3.02
CA THR A 31 1.21 8.01 -2.24
C THR A 31 2.46 8.04 -3.13
N SER A 32 3.48 8.82 -2.74
CA SER A 32 4.79 8.78 -3.39
C SER A 32 5.63 7.56 -2.97
N ALA A 33 5.25 6.88 -1.88
CA ALA A 33 6.01 5.80 -1.26
C ALA A 33 7.47 6.18 -0.92
N THR A 34 7.68 7.40 -0.40
CA THR A 34 9.02 7.91 -0.04
C THR A 34 9.16 8.35 1.41
N VAL A 35 8.08 8.38 2.18
CA VAL A 35 8.09 8.86 3.58
C VAL A 35 8.23 7.68 4.53
N TYR A 36 9.37 7.64 5.21
CA TYR A 36 9.67 6.59 6.19
C TYR A 36 9.04 6.90 7.56
N PRO A 37 8.72 5.85 8.34
CA PRO A 37 8.97 4.42 8.10
C PRO A 37 7.90 3.73 7.25
N PHE A 38 6.79 4.38 6.91
CA PHE A 38 5.65 3.68 6.31
C PHE A 38 5.83 3.31 4.84
N ALA A 39 6.81 3.91 4.15
CA ALA A 39 7.25 3.46 2.83
C ALA A 39 7.76 2.01 2.83
N ASP A 40 8.18 1.45 3.99
CA ASP A 40 8.68 0.07 4.11
C ASP A 40 7.59 -0.99 4.32
N LEU A 41 6.34 -0.59 4.61
CA LEU A 41 5.25 -1.56 4.85
C LEU A 41 5.05 -2.56 3.70
N PRO A 42 5.14 -2.18 2.41
CA PRO A 42 4.97 -3.13 1.31
C PRO A 42 6.10 -4.16 1.26
N PHE A 43 7.33 -3.75 1.58
CA PHE A 43 8.46 -4.67 1.68
C PHE A 43 8.27 -5.66 2.82
N TYR A 44 7.83 -5.17 3.98
CA TYR A 44 7.56 -6.03 5.14
C TYR A 44 6.44 -7.04 4.85
N ALA A 45 5.36 -6.61 4.19
CA ALA A 45 4.25 -7.48 3.79
C ALA A 45 4.70 -8.58 2.81
N LYS A 46 5.53 -8.21 1.82
CA LYS A 46 6.18 -9.18 0.92
C LYS A 46 7.06 -10.17 1.67
N GLN A 47 7.88 -9.70 2.60
CA GLN A 47 8.85 -10.53 3.30
C GLN A 47 8.21 -11.53 4.28
N GLN A 48 7.19 -11.11 5.03
CA GLN A 48 6.58 -11.95 6.06
C GLN A 48 5.54 -12.92 5.51
N GLY A 49 4.64 -12.42 4.64
CA GLY A 49 3.46 -13.15 4.19
C GLY A 49 3.42 -13.45 2.70
N GLY A 50 4.38 -12.95 1.92
CA GLY A 50 4.33 -13.06 0.45
C GLY A 50 3.17 -12.26 -0.17
N ALA A 51 2.70 -11.23 0.52
CA ALA A 51 1.51 -10.46 0.13
C ALA A 51 1.57 -9.97 -1.33
N VAL A 52 0.42 -9.94 -1.99
CA VAL A 52 0.28 -9.29 -3.30
C VAL A 52 0.21 -7.78 -3.09
N ILE A 53 1.13 -7.05 -3.71
CA ILE A 53 1.22 -5.60 -3.65
C ILE A 53 0.60 -5.03 -4.94
N ILE A 54 -0.49 -4.29 -4.77
CA ILE A 54 -1.18 -3.60 -5.86
C ILE A 54 -1.01 -2.10 -5.66
N GLU A 55 -0.30 -1.46 -6.58
CA GLU A 55 -0.10 -0.01 -6.57
C GLU A 55 -1.09 0.69 -7.49
N ILE A 56 -1.80 1.67 -6.95
CA ILE A 56 -2.79 2.49 -7.65
C ILE A 56 -2.34 3.95 -7.53
N ASN A 57 -1.75 4.48 -8.60
CA ASN A 57 -1.23 5.84 -8.60
C ASN A 57 -1.19 6.44 -10.00
N ALA A 58 -1.21 7.77 -10.10
CA ALA A 58 -1.11 8.46 -11.39
C ALA A 58 0.26 8.22 -12.05
N GLU A 59 1.31 8.14 -11.23
CA GLU A 59 2.69 7.94 -11.64
C GLU A 59 3.32 6.78 -10.85
N PRO A 60 4.23 5.99 -11.44
CA PRO A 60 4.89 4.90 -10.73
C PRO A 60 5.76 5.45 -9.59
N THR A 61 5.67 4.83 -8.41
CA THR A 61 6.55 5.10 -7.27
C THR A 61 7.82 4.24 -7.32
N PRO A 62 8.78 4.39 -6.38
CA PRO A 62 9.90 3.47 -6.27
C PRO A 62 9.47 1.99 -6.17
N LEU A 63 8.30 1.68 -5.58
CA LEU A 63 7.81 0.30 -5.43
C LEU A 63 7.62 -0.37 -6.80
N THR A 64 6.92 0.28 -7.73
CA THR A 64 6.79 -0.20 -9.11
C THR A 64 8.14 -0.23 -9.83
N ARG A 65 8.95 0.83 -9.72
CA ARG A 65 10.24 0.93 -10.43
C ARG A 65 11.25 -0.14 -10.02
N MET A 66 11.19 -0.57 -8.76
CA MET A 66 12.04 -1.62 -8.20
C MET A 66 11.47 -3.03 -8.40
N GLY A 67 10.28 -3.16 -9.02
CA GLY A 67 9.62 -4.44 -9.25
C GLY A 67 9.01 -5.07 -8.00
N LEU A 68 8.72 -4.28 -6.96
CA LEU A 68 8.06 -4.78 -5.74
C LEU A 68 6.54 -4.93 -5.94
N SER A 69 5.94 -3.99 -6.69
CA SER A 69 4.51 -4.01 -7.00
C SER A 69 4.21 -5.14 -7.99
N ASP A 70 3.36 -6.09 -7.62
CA ASP A 70 2.91 -7.16 -8.53
C ASP A 70 1.99 -6.62 -9.62
N TYR A 71 1.20 -5.60 -9.27
CA TYR A 71 0.31 -4.91 -10.18
C TYR A 71 0.46 -3.40 -10.01
N PHE A 72 0.51 -2.68 -11.14
CA PHE A 72 0.46 -1.22 -11.17
C PHE A 72 -0.73 -0.75 -12.00
N ILE A 73 -1.63 0.00 -11.38
CA ILE A 73 -2.80 0.61 -12.00
C ILE A 73 -2.54 2.11 -12.12
N GLN A 74 -2.20 2.54 -13.34
CA GLN A 74 -1.87 3.93 -13.63
C GLN A 74 -3.12 4.81 -13.76
N ARG A 75 -3.77 5.13 -12.64
CA ARG A 75 -4.99 5.95 -12.56
C ARG A 75 -5.10 6.65 -11.21
N SER A 76 -6.08 7.54 -11.07
CA SER A 76 -6.43 8.09 -9.76
C SER A 76 -6.93 6.99 -8.82
N ALA A 77 -6.57 7.08 -7.53
CA ALA A 77 -7.02 6.14 -6.52
C ALA A 77 -8.56 6.13 -6.38
N GLY A 78 -9.18 7.32 -6.40
CA GLY A 78 -10.63 7.46 -6.27
C GLY A 78 -11.42 6.75 -7.38
N GLU A 79 -11.01 6.95 -8.64
CA GLU A 79 -11.64 6.28 -9.78
C GLU A 79 -11.45 4.75 -9.72
N SER A 80 -10.22 4.31 -9.45
CA SER A 80 -9.86 2.89 -9.46
C SER A 80 -10.55 2.12 -8.35
N LEU A 81 -10.53 2.65 -7.12
CA LEU A 81 -11.17 2.01 -5.96
C LEU A 81 -12.68 1.92 -6.13
N THR A 82 -13.31 2.94 -6.73
CA THR A 82 -14.76 2.92 -7.02
C THR A 82 -15.10 1.74 -7.93
N LYS A 83 -14.35 1.55 -9.02
CA LYS A 83 -14.54 0.45 -9.98
C LYS A 83 -14.26 -0.92 -9.35
N ILE A 84 -13.18 -1.04 -8.56
CA ILE A 84 -12.83 -2.29 -7.85
C ILE A 84 -13.96 -2.70 -6.91
N VAL A 85 -14.50 -1.77 -6.13
CA VAL A 85 -15.60 -2.07 -5.19
C VAL A 85 -16.88 -2.45 -5.93
N GLN A 86 -17.18 -1.79 -7.06
CA GLN A 86 -18.34 -2.16 -7.90
C GLN A 86 -18.21 -3.59 -8.43
N GLU A 87 -17.04 -3.95 -8.94
CA GLU A 87 -16.77 -5.29 -9.48
C GLU A 87 -16.89 -6.37 -8.40
N ILE A 88 -16.23 -6.18 -7.25
CA ILE A 88 -16.29 -7.12 -6.12
C ILE A 88 -17.74 -7.35 -5.69
N LYS A 89 -18.55 -6.29 -5.60
CA LYS A 89 -19.98 -6.40 -5.27
C LYS A 89 -20.76 -7.18 -6.31
N SER A 90 -20.42 -7.06 -7.59
CA SER A 90 -21.10 -7.81 -8.65
C SER A 90 -20.73 -9.30 -8.67
N THR A 91 -19.53 -9.66 -8.23
CA THR A 91 -19.06 -11.06 -8.16
C THR A 91 -19.56 -11.78 -6.88
N MET A 92 -19.89 -11.04 -5.84
CA MET A 92 -20.36 -11.59 -4.55
C MET A 92 -21.87 -11.89 -4.51
N ILE A 93 -22.60 -11.65 -5.60
CA ILE A 93 -24.02 -11.97 -5.78
C ILE A 93 -24.12 -13.16 -6.74
#